data_AF-A0A660NZM1-F1
#
_entry.id   AF-A0A660NZM1-F1
#
_cell.length_a   1.000
_cell.length_b   1.000
_cell.length_c   1.000
_cell.angle_alpha   90.00
_cell.angle_beta   90.00
_cell.angle_gamma   90.00
#
_symmetry.space_group_name_H-M   'P 1'
#
loop_
_entity.id
_entity.type
_entity.pdbx_description
1 polymer ?
#
loop_
_entity_poly.entity_id
_entity_poly.type
_entity_poly.pdbx_seq_one_letter_code
_entity_poly.pdbx_strand_id
1 'polypeptide(L)'
;SRILDPLVVGKEHYECAQRVKQLLQHYNELQDIIAILGMDELSDEDRLVVNRARRVQRFLSQPFTVAEQFTGIPGVMVPIEDTIKGFNAILNGEVDDLPEQAFLNVGTIEDAKEKAKKLLDAAKNN
;
A
#
# COMPACT_ATOMS: atom_id res chain seq x y z
N SER A 1 -14.63 -12.29 -3.95
CA SER A 1 -15.99 -12.33 -3.38
C SER A 1 -17.00 -12.11 -4.49
N ARG A 2 -18.18 -12.75 -4.43
CA ARG A 2 -19.28 -12.52 -5.38
C ARG A 2 -19.93 -11.14 -5.21
N ILE A 3 -19.73 -10.50 -4.05
CA ILE A 3 -20.31 -9.17 -3.74
C ILE A 3 -19.49 -8.01 -4.30
N LEU A 4 -18.32 -8.25 -4.89
CA LEU A 4 -17.52 -7.21 -5.52
C LEU A 4 -18.14 -6.87 -6.89
N ASP A 5 -19.26 -6.15 -6.82
CA ASP A 5 -20.06 -5.69 -7.93
C ASP A 5 -20.37 -4.20 -7.70
N PRO A 6 -20.20 -3.33 -8.71
CA PRO A 6 -20.41 -1.89 -8.56
C PRO A 6 -21.82 -1.51 -8.09
N LEU A 7 -22.83 -2.36 -8.34
CA LEU A 7 -24.20 -2.14 -7.87
C LEU A 7 -24.37 -2.45 -6.37
N VAL A 8 -23.44 -3.19 -5.77
CA VAL A 8 -23.48 -3.59 -4.35
C VAL A 8 -22.56 -2.71 -3.51
N VAL A 9 -21.31 -2.54 -3.93
CA VAL A 9 -20.29 -1.82 -3.14
C VAL A 9 -20.10 -0.36 -3.56
N GLY A 10 -20.76 0.07 -4.63
CA GLY A 10 -20.54 1.36 -5.26
C GLY A 10 -19.37 1.34 -6.25
N LYS A 11 -19.41 2.29 -7.19
CA LYS A 11 -18.44 2.38 -8.29
C LYS A 11 -17.02 2.63 -7.81
N GLU A 12 -16.83 3.58 -6.89
CA GLU A 12 -15.50 3.98 -6.41
C GLU A 12 -14.76 2.83 -5.71
N HIS A 13 -15.46 2.10 -4.83
CA HIS A 13 -14.90 0.92 -4.17
C HIS A 13 -14.55 -0.16 -5.20
N TYR A 14 -15.47 -0.47 -6.12
CA TYR A 14 -15.25 -1.47 -7.14
C TYR A 14 -14.02 -1.14 -8.01
N GLU A 15 -13.93 0.09 -8.53
CA GLU A 15 -12.82 0.52 -9.38
C GLU A 15 -11.49 0.51 -8.63
N CYS A 16 -11.47 1.00 -7.39
CA CYS A 16 -10.28 0.94 -6.54
C CYS A 16 -9.81 -0.50 -6.35
N ALA A 17 -10.71 -1.42 -6.00
CA ALA A 17 -10.38 -2.82 -5.78
C ALA A 17 -9.89 -3.53 -7.05
N GLN A 18 -10.45 -3.22 -8.22
CA GLN A 18 -9.98 -3.74 -9.50
C GLN A 18 -8.57 -3.24 -9.83
N ARG A 19 -8.30 -1.95 -9.65
CA ARG A 19 -6.97 -1.37 -9.87
C ARG A 19 -5.91 -1.97 -8.95
N VAL A 20 -6.23 -2.16 -7.66
CA VAL A 20 -5.35 -2.84 -6.70
C VAL A 20 -5.04 -4.26 -7.17
N LYS A 21 -6.05 -5.02 -7.62
CA LYS A 21 -5.85 -6.38 -8.13
C LYS A 21 -4.95 -6.42 -9.37
N GLN A 22 -5.21 -5.55 -10.34
CA GLN A 22 -4.42 -5.47 -11.57
C GLN A 22 -2.95 -5.14 -11.25
N LEU A 23 -2.72 -4.18 -10.35
CA LEU A 23 -1.37 -3.82 -9.91
C LEU A 23 -0.66 -5.01 -9.27
N LEU A 24 -1.31 -5.72 -8.34
CA LEU A 24 -0.72 -6.86 -7.66
C LEU A 24 -0.49 -8.05 -8.59
N GLN A 25 -1.35 -8.24 -9.61
CA GLN A 25 -1.15 -9.26 -10.63
C GLN A 25 0.08 -8.95 -11.48
N HIS A 26 0.20 -7.72 -11.98
CA HIS A 26 1.35 -7.31 -12.77
C HIS A 26 2.65 -7.41 -11.95
N TYR A 27 2.60 -7.03 -10.66
CA TYR A 27 3.73 -7.22 -9.75
C TYR A 27 4.13 -8.70 -9.60
N ASN A 28 3.17 -9.61 -9.48
CA ASN A 28 3.44 -11.04 -9.38
C ASN A 28 4.11 -11.61 -10.65
N GLU A 29 3.72 -11.12 -11.83
CA GLU A 29 4.37 -11.49 -13.10
C GLU A 29 5.83 -10.98 -13.17
N LEU A 30 6.09 -9.80 -12.61
CA LEU A 30 7.44 -9.22 -12.51
C LEU A 30 8.31 -9.89 -11.43
N GLN A 31 7.73 -10.56 -10.42
CA GLN A 31 8.49 -11.18 -9.33
C GLN A 31 9.44 -12.30 -9.83
N ASP A 32 9.00 -13.12 -10.78
CA ASP A 32 9.84 -14.18 -11.34
C ASP A 32 11.03 -13.59 -12.11
N ILE A 33 10.80 -12.51 -12.86
CA ILE A 33 11.85 -11.78 -13.58
C ILE A 33 12.85 -11.17 -12.58
N ILE A 34 12.36 -10.52 -11.52
CA ILE A 34 13.20 -9.93 -10.47
C ILE A 34 14.04 -11.00 -9.77
N ALA A 35 13.47 -12.19 -9.53
CA ALA A 35 14.18 -13.27 -8.85
C ALA A 35 15.33 -13.86 -9.69
N ILE A 36 15.21 -13.82 -11.03
CA ILE A 36 16.21 -14.36 -11.95
C ILE A 36 17.25 -13.30 -12.35
N LEU A 37 16.79 -12.11 -12.75
CA LEU A 37 17.61 -11.07 -13.38
C LEU A 37 17.96 -9.92 -12.43
N GLY A 38 17.19 -9.72 -11.37
CA GLY A 38 17.33 -8.58 -10.47
C GLY A 38 16.46 -7.39 -10.85
N MET A 39 16.39 -6.42 -9.94
CA MET A 39 15.53 -5.23 -10.04
C MET A 39 16.06 -4.21 -11.07
N ASP A 40 17.38 -4.24 -11.32
CA ASP A 40 18.05 -3.29 -12.21
C ASP A 40 17.73 -3.55 -13.69
N GLU A 41 17.26 -4.75 -14.04
CA GLU A 41 16.92 -5.13 -15.42
C GLU A 41 15.50 -4.75 -15.84
N LEU A 42 14.68 -4.23 -14.91
CA LEU A 42 13.34 -3.75 -15.24
C LEU A 42 13.36 -2.36 -15.88
N SER A 43 12.36 -2.11 -16.74
CA SER A 43 12.08 -0.77 -17.26
C SER A 43 11.70 0.20 -16.13
N ASP A 44 11.82 1.50 -16.36
CA ASP A 44 11.43 2.50 -15.35
C ASP A 44 9.93 2.43 -15.01
N GLU A 45 9.09 2.04 -15.97
CA GLU A 45 7.65 1.83 -15.76
C GLU A 45 7.40 0.59 -14.87
N ASP A 46 8.09 -0.51 -15.14
CA ASP A 46 7.96 -1.73 -14.32
C ASP A 46 8.52 -1.53 -12.91
N ARG A 47 9.61 -0.76 -12.76
CA ARG A 47 10.10 -0.33 -11.45
C ARG A 47 9.05 0.44 -10.68
N LEU A 48 8.36 1.37 -11.34
CA LEU A 48 7.28 2.14 -10.72
C LEU A 48 6.12 1.23 -10.27
N VAL A 49 5.72 0.28 -11.12
CA VAL A 49 4.71 -0.75 -10.80
C VAL A 49 5.11 -1.54 -9.55
N VAL A 50 6.34 -2.05 -9.51
CA VAL A 50 6.87 -2.83 -8.39
C VAL A 50 6.87 -2.01 -7.10
N ASN A 51 7.36 -0.77 -7.13
CA ASN A 51 7.42 0.10 -5.96
C ASN A 51 6.01 0.41 -5.41
N ARG A 52 5.06 0.75 -6.29
CA ARG A 52 3.66 0.97 -5.88
C ARG A 52 3.01 -0.30 -5.36
N ALA A 53 3.26 -1.45 -5.99
CA ALA A 53 2.72 -2.72 -5.55
C ALA A 53 3.22 -3.11 -4.16
N ARG A 54 4.52 -2.90 -3.87
CA ARG A 54 5.10 -3.09 -2.53
C ARG A 54 4.44 -2.19 -1.50
N ARG A 55 4.23 -0.91 -1.80
CA ARG A 55 3.49 0.03 -0.93
C ARG A 55 2.06 -0.45 -0.68
N VAL A 56 1.34 -0.87 -1.71
CA VAL A 56 -0.02 -1.44 -1.59
C VAL A 56 -0.01 -2.69 -0.71
N GLN A 57 0.93 -3.62 -0.89
CA GLN A 57 1.04 -4.82 -0.06
C GLN A 57 1.29 -4.49 1.41
N ARG A 58 2.14 -3.50 1.69
CA ARG A 58 2.38 -3.02 3.06
C ARG A 58 1.14 -2.33 3.62
N PHE A 59 0.47 -1.50 2.84
CA PHE A 59 -0.71 -0.76 3.26
C PHE A 59 -1.95 -1.64 3.51
N LEU A 60 -1.97 -2.86 3.00
CA LEU A 60 -2.96 -3.89 3.39
C LEU A 60 -2.77 -4.38 4.83
N SER A 61 -1.65 -4.07 5.49
CA SER A 61 -1.44 -4.36 6.91
C SER A 61 -1.97 -3.23 7.78
N GLN A 62 -2.62 -3.59 8.88
CA GLN A 62 -3.11 -2.66 9.87
C GLN A 62 -2.87 -3.19 11.29
N PRO A 63 -2.64 -2.32 12.28
CA PRO A 63 -2.57 -2.73 13.67
C PRO A 63 -3.96 -3.13 14.16
N PHE A 64 -4.10 -4.38 14.63
CA PHE A 64 -5.35 -4.87 15.20
C PHE A 64 -5.41 -4.65 16.71
N THR A 65 -6.56 -4.19 17.22
CA THR A 65 -6.79 -3.98 18.66
C THR A 65 -6.56 -5.27 19.47
N VAL A 66 -6.92 -6.43 18.92
CA VAL A 66 -6.69 -7.73 19.56
C VAL A 66 -5.21 -8.12 19.63
N ALA A 67 -4.37 -7.55 18.77
CA ALA A 67 -2.94 -7.82 18.71
C ALA A 67 -2.12 -6.83 19.56
N GLU A 68 -2.73 -5.77 20.10
CA GLU A 68 -2.06 -4.70 20.84
C GLU A 68 -1.24 -5.22 22.02
N GLN A 69 -1.74 -6.25 22.73
CA GLN A 69 -1.02 -6.88 23.84
C GLN A 69 0.28 -7.57 23.42
N PHE A 70 0.42 -7.96 22.15
CA PHE A 70 1.59 -8.65 21.61
C PHE A 70 2.53 -7.71 20.85
N THR A 71 1.97 -6.74 20.13
CA THR A 71 2.74 -5.82 19.27
C THR A 71 3.16 -4.55 19.99
N GLY A 72 2.45 -4.16 21.06
CA GLY A 72 2.60 -2.86 21.72
C GLY A 72 2.14 -1.67 20.87
N ILE A 73 1.47 -1.93 19.73
CA ILE A 73 0.97 -0.90 18.81
C ILE A 73 -0.56 -0.82 18.98
N PRO A 74 -1.11 0.36 19.31
CA PRO A 74 -2.55 0.56 19.42
C PRO A 74 -3.28 0.18 18.13
N GLY A 75 -4.37 -0.57 18.28
CA GLY A 75 -5.19 -0.96 17.15
C GLY A 75 -5.93 0.23 16.51
N VAL A 76 -6.13 0.19 15.19
CA VAL A 76 -6.82 1.24 14.44
C VAL A 76 -8.00 0.68 13.66
N MET A 77 -9.13 1.39 13.70
CA MET A 77 -10.31 1.12 12.87
C MET A 77 -10.36 2.14 11.75
N VAL A 78 -10.38 1.66 10.50
CA VAL A 78 -10.32 2.53 9.30
C VAL A 78 -11.67 2.49 8.58
N PRO A 79 -12.31 3.65 8.35
CA PRO A 79 -13.51 3.74 7.51
C PRO A 79 -13.26 3.26 6.07
N ILE A 80 -14.31 2.83 5.40
CA ILE A 80 -14.22 2.36 4.00
C ILE A 80 -13.77 3.49 3.08
N GLU A 81 -14.28 4.69 3.29
CA GLU A 81 -13.99 5.90 2.51
C GLU A 81 -12.50 6.25 2.60
N ASP A 82 -11.93 6.20 3.80
CA ASP A 82 -10.50 6.44 4.04
C ASP A 82 -9.63 5.33 3.45
N THR A 83 -10.12 4.09 3.47
CA THR A 83 -9.45 2.94 2.85
C THR A 83 -9.34 3.15 1.33
N ILE A 84 -10.47 3.47 0.67
CA ILE A 84 -10.52 3.73 -0.79
C ILE A 84 -9.63 4.92 -1.14
N LYS A 85 -9.70 6.01 -0.36
CA LYS A 85 -8.86 7.19 -0.55
C LYS A 85 -7.37 6.84 -0.45
N GLY A 86 -6.98 6.06 0.56
CA GLY A 86 -5.59 5.66 0.75
C GLY A 86 -5.03 4.80 -0.37
N PHE A 87 -5.78 3.79 -0.82
CA PHE A 87 -5.36 2.97 -1.97
C PHE A 87 -5.30 3.79 -3.26
N ASN A 88 -6.28 4.67 -3.51
CA ASN A 88 -6.23 5.54 -4.69
C ASN A 88 -5.04 6.49 -4.67
N ALA A 89 -4.66 7.05 -3.52
CA ALA A 89 -3.47 7.91 -3.41
C ALA A 89 -2.19 7.16 -3.81
N ILE A 90 -2.04 5.90 -3.39
CA ILE A 90 -0.90 5.05 -3.81
C ILE A 90 -0.97 4.74 -5.30
N LEU A 91 -2.15 4.35 -5.82
CA LEU A 91 -2.34 4.00 -7.23
C LEU A 91 -2.12 5.19 -8.17
N ASN A 92 -2.45 6.40 -7.73
CA ASN A 92 -2.28 7.64 -8.47
C ASN A 92 -0.84 8.21 -8.39
N GLY A 93 -0.01 7.68 -7.50
CA GLY A 93 1.37 8.14 -7.31
C GLY A 93 1.53 9.37 -6.42
N GLU A 94 0.50 9.74 -5.66
CA GLU A 94 0.52 10.93 -4.79
C GLU A 94 1.50 10.81 -3.61
N VAL A 95 1.98 9.59 -3.35
CA VAL A 95 2.84 9.23 -2.22
C VAL A 95 4.06 8.40 -2.66
N ASP A 96 4.48 8.56 -3.93
CA ASP A 96 5.61 7.82 -4.50
C ASP A 96 6.98 8.25 -3.95
N ASP A 97 7.04 9.42 -3.33
CA ASP A 97 8.21 9.94 -2.62
C ASP A 97 8.40 9.32 -1.22
N LEU A 98 7.35 8.68 -0.68
CA LEU A 98 7.39 8.11 0.66
C LEU A 98 8.09 6.73 0.66
N PRO A 99 8.88 6.44 1.73
CA PRO A 99 9.52 5.15 1.88
C PRO A 99 8.49 4.04 2.11
N GLU A 100 8.71 2.86 1.53
CA GLU A 100 7.79 1.70 1.65
C GLU A 100 7.48 1.33 3.11
N GLN A 101 8.46 1.49 4.01
CA GLN A 101 8.34 1.19 5.43
C GLN A 101 7.27 2.05 6.15
N ALA A 102 6.94 3.22 5.59
CA ALA A 102 5.91 4.09 6.13
C ALA A 102 4.50 3.49 6.00
N PHE A 103 4.28 2.57 5.05
CA PHE A 103 2.99 1.93 4.79
C PHE A 103 2.76 0.66 5.62
N LEU A 104 3.75 0.21 6.40
CA LEU A 104 3.61 -1.00 7.21
C LEU A 104 2.91 -0.70 8.55
N ASN A 105 1.91 -1.49 8.92
CA ASN A 105 1.16 -1.39 10.17
C ASN A 105 0.67 0.03 10.47
N VAL A 106 -0.06 0.60 9.52
CA VAL A 106 -0.71 1.92 9.64
C VAL A 106 -2.21 1.76 9.37
N GLY A 107 -3.03 2.72 9.79
CA GLY A 107 -4.45 2.70 9.51
C GLY A 107 -4.78 3.44 8.22
N THR A 108 -4.65 4.76 8.25
CA THR A 108 -4.98 5.65 7.14
C THR A 108 -3.74 6.07 6.34
N ILE A 109 -3.97 6.70 5.20
CA ILE A 109 -2.89 7.28 4.40
C ILE A 109 -2.19 8.45 5.09
N GLU A 110 -2.89 9.16 5.98
CA GLU A 110 -2.29 10.24 6.76
C GLU A 110 -1.33 9.69 7.82
N ASP A 111 -1.67 8.54 8.43
CA ASP A 111 -0.75 7.82 9.34
C ASP A 111 0.54 7.39 8.61
N ALA A 112 0.41 6.94 7.36
CA ALA A 112 1.57 6.63 6.51
C ALA A 112 2.44 7.88 6.28
N LYS A 113 1.84 9.03 5.94
CA LYS A 113 2.58 10.29 5.75
C LYS A 113 3.28 10.75 7.03
N GLU A 114 2.61 10.68 8.18
CA GLU A 114 3.22 11.04 9.46
C GLU A 114 4.39 10.12 9.80
N LYS A 115 4.23 8.82 9.60
CA LYS A 115 5.29 7.83 9.80
C LYS A 115 6.46 8.04 8.85
N ALA A 116 6.20 8.37 7.59
CA ALA A 116 7.24 8.70 6.61
C ALA A 116 8.08 9.90 7.07
N LYS A 117 7.42 10.97 7.55
CA LYS A 117 8.11 12.15 8.09
C LYS A 117 9.05 11.77 9.23
N LYS A 118 8.58 10.97 10.20
CA LYS A 118 9.42 10.48 11.32
C LYS A 118 10.63 9.68 10.85
N LEU A 119 10.46 8.81 9.85
CA LEU A 119 11.55 8.01 9.29
C LEU A 119 12.57 8.87 8.56
N LEU A 120 12.13 9.85 7.78
CA LEU A 120 13.01 10.78 7.06
C LEU A 120 13.77 11.70 8.02
N ASP A 121 13.13 12.16 9.08
CA ASP A 121 13.78 12.99 10.10
C ASP A 121 14.81 12.17 10.90
N ALA A 122 14.51 10.91 11.23
CA ALA A 122 15.47 10.00 11.87
C ALA A 122 16.68 9.70 10.98
N ALA A 123 16.49 9.57 9.67
CA ALA A 123 17.58 9.34 8.72
C ALA A 123 18.48 10.56 8.51
N LYS A 124 17.99 11.79 8.77
CA LYS A 124 18.80 13.02 8.71
C LYS A 124 19.63 13.26 9.97
N ASN A 125 19.22 12.67 11.09
CA ASN A 125 19.87 12.85 12.40
C ASN A 125 20.91 11.76 12.72
N ASN A 126 21.12 10.81 11.82
CA ASN A 126 22.17 9.79 11.85
C ASN A 126 23.18 10.04 10.74
#